data_AF-A0A924WAP4-F1
#
_entry.id   AF-A0A924WAP4-F1
#
_cell.length_a   1.000
_cell.length_b   1.000
_cell.length_c   1.000
_cell.angle_alpha   90.00
_cell.angle_beta   90.00
_cell.angle_gamma   90.00
#
_symmetry.space_group_name_H-M   'P 1'
#
loop_
_entity.id
_entity.type
_entity.pdbx_description
1 polymer ?
#
loop_
_entity_poly.entity_id
_entity_poly.type
_entity_poly.pdbx_seq_one_letter_code
_entity_poly.pdbx_strand_id
1 'polypeptide(L)'
;MFTGTVWERKHYTCSQVIMILRGFTKGDSTLSISRELKVDYEGLLNLRHEMQDLAFDRREESRLPDQATESDEMYQNAGEKGIAHPDPEDPPRRRANKKKG
;
A
#
# COMPACT_ATOMS: atom_id res chain seq x y z
N MET A 1 -15.26 3.50 20.53
CA MET A 1 -14.69 3.13 19.20
C MET A 1 -13.26 3.60 19.15
N PHE A 2 -12.42 3.06 18.26
CA PHE A 2 -10.96 3.15 18.21
C PHE A 2 -10.34 4.57 18.14
N THR A 3 -10.48 5.37 19.20
CA THR A 3 -9.91 6.72 19.31
C THR A 3 -8.38 6.69 19.25
N GLY A 4 -7.78 7.68 18.59
CA GLY A 4 -6.32 7.80 18.43
C GLY A 4 -5.71 6.78 17.48
N THR A 5 -6.53 6.13 16.65
CA THR A 5 -6.07 5.19 15.62
C THR A 5 -6.57 5.61 14.24
N VAL A 6 -5.98 5.03 13.19
CA VAL A 6 -6.45 5.14 11.79
C VAL A 6 -7.90 4.72 11.57
N TRP A 7 -8.50 4.02 12.53
CA TRP A 7 -9.89 3.58 12.51
C TRP A 7 -10.85 4.62 13.13
N GLU A 8 -10.33 5.70 13.71
CA GLU A 8 -11.14 6.75 14.29
C GLU A 8 -12.06 7.37 13.22
N ARG A 9 -13.34 7.56 13.57
CA ARG A 9 -14.40 8.10 12.68
C ARG A 9 -14.66 7.27 11.41
N LYS A 10 -14.11 6.06 11.30
CA LYS A 10 -14.46 5.12 10.22
C LYS A 10 -15.62 4.22 10.69
N HIS A 11 -16.61 4.01 9.84
CA HIS A 11 -17.79 3.21 10.14
C HIS A 11 -17.62 1.74 9.70
N TYR A 12 -16.63 1.05 10.28
CA TYR A 12 -16.44 -0.39 10.07
C TYR A 12 -16.89 -1.19 11.30
N THR A 13 -17.53 -2.33 11.05
CA THR A 13 -17.73 -3.34 12.11
C THR A 13 -16.38 -3.93 12.53
N CYS A 14 -16.29 -4.48 13.75
CA CYS A 14 -15.06 -5.11 14.21
C CYS A 14 -14.58 -6.24 13.28
N SER A 15 -15.52 -7.03 12.74
CA SER A 15 -15.20 -8.08 11.76
C SER A 15 -14.61 -7.51 10.46
N GLN A 16 -15.14 -6.40 9.95
CA GLN A 16 -14.57 -5.71 8.79
C GLN A 16 -13.16 -5.18 9.10
N VAL A 17 -12.93 -4.59 10.28
CA VAL A 17 -11.60 -4.12 10.69
C VAL A 17 -10.57 -5.26 10.65
N ILE A 18 -10.90 -6.42 11.22
CA ILE A 18 -10.01 -7.59 11.20
C ILE A 18 -9.77 -8.10 9.78
N MET A 19 -10.82 -8.18 8.96
CA MET A 19 -10.69 -8.65 7.57
C MET A 19 -9.89 -7.68 6.70
N ILE A 20 -10.06 -6.37 6.87
CA ILE A 20 -9.27 -5.34 6.20
C ILE A 20 -7.80 -5.48 6.59
N LEU A 21 -7.50 -5.53 7.89
CA LEU A 21 -6.14 -5.67 8.39
C LEU A 21 -5.47 -6.93 7.83
N ARG A 22 -6.16 -8.06 7.89
CA ARG A 22 -5.69 -9.33 7.29
C ARG A 22 -5.38 -9.18 5.80
N GLY A 23 -6.30 -8.61 5.04
CA GLY A 23 -6.12 -8.41 3.60
C GLY A 23 -4.93 -7.51 3.28
N PHE A 24 -4.73 -6.43 4.05
CA PHE A 24 -3.58 -5.55 3.91
C PHE A 24 -2.27 -6.29 4.20
N THR A 25 -2.18 -7.02 5.32
CA THR A 25 -0.97 -7.77 5.70
C THR A 25 -0.64 -8.92 4.75
N LYS A 26 -1.66 -9.50 4.11
CA LYS A 26 -1.50 -10.58 3.12
C LYS A 26 -1.07 -10.06 1.74
N GLY A 27 -1.20 -8.76 1.49
CA GLY A 27 -0.93 -8.16 0.19
C GLY A 27 -2.10 -8.27 -0.80
N ASP A 28 -3.32 -8.54 -0.32
CA ASP A 28 -4.51 -8.54 -1.18
C ASP A 28 -4.78 -7.13 -1.72
N SER A 29 -5.26 -7.01 -2.96
CA SER A 29 -5.53 -5.70 -3.56
C SER A 29 -6.70 -5.00 -2.86
N THR A 30 -6.65 -3.66 -2.74
CA THR A 30 -7.75 -2.86 -2.17
C THR A 30 -9.08 -3.13 -2.88
N LEU A 31 -9.04 -3.35 -4.19
CA LEU A 31 -10.22 -3.68 -4.99
C LEU A 31 -10.83 -5.04 -4.64
N SER A 32 -10.00 -6.05 -4.34
CA SER A 32 -10.49 -7.35 -3.90
C SER A 32 -11.21 -7.23 -2.57
N ILE A 33 -10.58 -6.56 -1.60
CA ILE A 33 -11.11 -6.39 -0.25
C ILE A 33 -12.41 -5.57 -0.28
N SER A 34 -12.45 -4.49 -1.08
CA SER A 34 -13.65 -3.64 -1.17
C SER A 34 -14.85 -4.41 -1.73
N ARG A 35 -14.63 -5.24 -2.75
CA ARG A 35 -15.67 -6.11 -3.35
C ARG A 35 -16.14 -7.18 -2.38
N GLU A 36 -15.22 -7.84 -1.67
CA GLU A 36 -15.55 -8.90 -0.71
C GLU A 36 -16.37 -8.35 0.46
N LEU A 37 -15.94 -7.23 1.04
CA LEU A 37 -16.57 -6.64 2.21
C LEU A 37 -17.74 -5.69 1.87
N LYS A 38 -17.99 -5.45 0.57
CA LYS A 38 -18.98 -4.51 0.05
C LYS A 38 -18.84 -3.10 0.65
N VAL A 39 -17.59 -2.64 0.75
CA VAL A 39 -17.26 -1.30 1.27
C VAL A 39 -16.78 -0.40 0.13
N ASP A 40 -16.84 0.92 0.37
CA ASP A 40 -16.32 1.89 -0.57
C ASP A 40 -14.81 1.68 -0.82
N TYR A 41 -14.42 1.72 -2.10
CA TYR A 41 -13.04 1.49 -2.51
C TYR A 41 -12.13 2.66 -2.15
N GLU A 42 -12.59 3.89 -2.36
CA GLU A 42 -11.77 5.10 -2.20
C GLU A 42 -11.44 5.33 -0.71
N GLY A 43 -12.44 5.20 0.16
CA GLY A 43 -12.25 5.25 1.60
C GLY A 43 -11.32 4.15 2.12
N LEU A 44 -11.42 2.94 1.57
CA LEU A 44 -10.53 1.83 1.93
C LEU A 44 -9.10 2.04 1.42
N LEU A 45 -8.93 2.65 0.24
CA LEU A 45 -7.62 2.99 -0.32
C LEU A 45 -6.93 4.06 0.52
N ASN A 46 -7.65 5.11 0.91
CA ASN A 46 -7.12 6.17 1.78
C ASN A 46 -6.70 5.60 3.13
N LEU A 47 -7.54 4.73 3.72
CA LEU A 47 -7.18 4.01 4.94
C LEU A 47 -5.90 3.16 4.77
N ARG A 48 -5.72 2.49 3.63
CA ARG A 48 -4.50 1.73 3.35
C ARG A 48 -3.27 2.64 3.39
N HIS A 49 -3.32 3.80 2.73
CA HIS A 49 -2.21 4.74 2.72
C HIS A 49 -1.93 5.26 4.14
N GLU A 50 -2.95 5.69 4.88
CA GLU A 50 -2.82 6.13 6.28
C GLU A 50 -2.13 5.04 7.16
N MET A 51 -2.47 3.77 6.95
CA MET A 51 -1.86 2.65 7.66
C MET A 51 -0.41 2.39 7.24
N GLN A 52 -0.11 2.49 5.96
CA GLN A 52 1.24 2.30 5.42
C GLN A 52 2.17 3.41 5.90
N ASP A 53 1.71 4.66 5.88
CA ASP A 53 2.44 5.82 6.40
C ASP A 53 2.72 5.62 7.90
N LEU A 54 1.71 5.22 8.67
CA LEU A 54 1.88 4.94 10.10
C LEU A 54 2.86 3.80 10.37
N ALA A 55 2.83 2.74 9.55
CA ALA A 55 3.76 1.61 9.66
C ALA A 55 5.18 2.03 9.31
N PHE A 56 5.35 2.88 8.29
CA PHE A 56 6.63 3.46 7.92
C PHE A 56 7.18 4.33 9.05
N ASP A 57 6.39 5.24 9.60
CA ASP A 57 6.79 6.15 10.68
C ASP A 57 7.15 5.40 11.97
N ARG A 58 6.50 4.26 12.23
CA ARG A 58 6.72 3.44 13.44
C ARG A 58 7.64 2.24 13.21
N ARG A 59 8.32 2.16 12.06
CA ARG A 59 9.24 1.07 11.76
C ARG A 59 10.37 1.03 12.81
N GLU A 60 10.84 -0.16 13.12
CA GLU A 60 11.99 -0.32 14.00
C GLU A 60 13.26 0.11 13.28
N GLU A 61 13.91 1.15 13.79
CA GLU A 61 15.17 1.68 13.24
C GLU A 61 16.41 1.20 14.00
N SER A 62 16.22 0.40 15.06
CA SER A 62 17.35 -0.13 15.82
C SER A 62 18.20 -1.04 14.95
N ARG A 63 19.52 -0.94 15.14
CA ARG A 63 20.46 -1.84 14.48
C ARG A 63 20.19 -3.29 14.91
N LEU A 64 20.18 -4.21 13.95
CA LEU A 64 20.15 -5.64 14.25
C LEU A 64 21.40 -6.01 15.08
N PRO A 65 21.24 -6.75 16.20
CA PRO A 65 22.34 -7.06 17.12
C PRO A 65 23.34 -8.07 16.54
N ASP A 66 22.97 -8.75 15.47
CA ASP A 66 23.76 -9.80 14.83
C ASP A 66 25.03 -9.26 14.16
N GLN A 67 26.09 -10.07 14.18
CA GLN A 67 27.37 -9.72 13.54
C GLN A 67 27.30 -9.79 12.00
N ALA A 68 26.34 -10.54 11.47
CA ALA A 68 26.07 -10.67 10.05
C ALA A 68 24.55 -10.74 9.84
N THR A 69 24.07 -10.13 8.76
CA THR A 69 22.65 -10.08 8.40
C THR A 69 22.50 -10.50 6.94
N GLU A 70 21.51 -11.33 6.63
CA GLU A 70 21.11 -11.59 5.26
C GLU A 70 20.19 -10.47 4.76
N SER A 71 20.46 -9.98 3.55
CA SER A 71 19.62 -9.01 2.87
C SER A 71 19.25 -9.57 1.52
N ASP A 72 17.95 -9.62 1.23
CA ASP A 72 17.44 -9.90 -0.11
C ASP A 72 17.05 -8.58 -0.79
N GLU A 73 17.40 -8.43 -2.06
CA GLU A 73 17.07 -7.25 -2.85
C GLU A 73 15.80 -7.51 -3.65
N MET A 74 14.74 -6.73 -3.37
CA MET A 74 13.49 -6.84 -4.11
C MET A 74 13.27 -5.60 -4.98
N TYR A 75 13.09 -5.81 -6.28
CA TYR A 75 12.68 -4.76 -7.20
C TYR A 75 11.16 -4.65 -7.25
N GLN A 76 10.59 -3.66 -6.55
CA GLN A 76 9.16 -3.37 -6.60
C GLN A 76 8.89 -2.10 -7.41
N ASN A 77 8.14 -2.25 -8.50
CA ASN A 77 7.69 -1.09 -9.29
C ASN A 77 6.63 -0.31 -8.48
N ALA A 78 6.98 0.87 -7.97
CA ALA A 78 6.08 1.73 -7.21
C ALA A 78 5.01 2.44 -8.05
N GLY A 79 4.97 2.19 -9.37
CA GLY A 79 3.96 2.78 -10.27
C GLY A 79 4.16 4.28 -10.55
N GLU A 80 5.21 4.91 -10.02
CA GLU A 80 5.55 6.29 -10.30
C GLU A 80 5.90 6.45 -11.78
N LYS A 81 5.18 7.32 -12.48
CA LYS A 81 5.56 7.74 -13.82
C LYS A 81 6.68 8.76 -13.63
N GLY A 82 7.91 8.39 -13.96
CA GLY A 82 9.03 9.33 -13.90
C GLY A 82 8.77 10.61 -14.71
N ILE A 83 9.58 11.64 -14.42
CA ILE A 83 9.48 13.00 -14.96
C ILE A 83 9.28 12.99 -16.49
N ALA A 84 8.36 13.83 -16.97
CA ALA A 84 8.14 14.01 -18.40
C ALA A 84 9.46 14.41 -19.07
N HIS A 85 9.89 13.63 -20.07
CA HIS A 85 11.08 13.94 -20.83
C HIS A 85 10.72 15.04 -21.85
N PRO A 86 11.37 16.22 -21.83
CA PRO A 86 11.01 17.34 -22.69
C PRO A 86 11.54 17.19 -24.12
N ASP A 87 12.37 16.19 -24.39
CA ASP A 87 12.96 15.94 -25.71
C ASP A 87 11.88 15.52 -26.72
N PRO A 88 11.67 16.30 -27.80
CA PRO A 88 10.71 15.96 -28.87
C PRO A 88 11.03 14.65 -29.61
N GLU A 89 12.29 14.22 -29.60
CA GLU A 89 12.75 12.99 -30.27
C GLU A 89 12.73 11.76 -29.33
N ASP A 90 12.44 11.95 -28.04
CA ASP A 90 12.28 10.83 -27.11
C ASP A 90 10.95 10.10 -27.39
N PRO A 91 10.98 8.83 -27.83
CA PRO A 91 9.77 8.11 -28.17
C PRO A 91 8.82 8.05 -26.98
N PRO A 92 7.49 8.22 -27.19
CA PRO A 92 6.53 8.24 -26.10
C PRO A 92 6.66 6.98 -25.25
N ARG A 93 6.78 7.15 -23.93
CA ARG A 93 6.94 6.05 -22.96
C ARG A 93 5.90 4.96 -23.22
N ARG A 94 6.34 3.86 -23.83
CA ARG A 94 5.51 2.68 -24.06
C ARG A 94 5.47 1.88 -22.75
N ARG A 95 4.28 1.70 -22.17
CA ARG A 95 4.10 0.71 -21.11
C ARG A 95 4.59 -0.64 -21.62
N ALA A 96 5.55 -1.26 -20.91
CA ALA A 96 5.98 -2.62 -21.20
C ALA A 96 4.80 -3.60 -21.11
N ASN A 97 3.91 -3.37 -20.13
CA ASN A 97 2.66 -4.13 -19.98
C ASN A 97 1.51 -3.50 -20.76
N LYS A 98 1.05 -4.23 -21.80
CA LYS A 98 -0.13 -3.85 -22.62
C LYS A 98 -1.47 -4.12 -21.92
N LYS A 99 -1.49 -4.90 -20.84
CA LYS A 99 -2.70 -5.11 -20.03
C LYS A 99 -2.96 -3.90 -19.14
N LYS A 100 -4.18 -3.37 -19.22
CA LYS A 100 -4.71 -2.46 -18.20
C LYS A 100 -4.93 -3.29 -16.93
N GLY A 101 -4.35 -2.85 -15.82
CA GLY A 101 -4.72 -3.33 -14.48
C GLY A 101 -6.07 -2.78 -14.06
#